data_AF-A0A3F3MN45-F1
#
_entry.id   AF-A0A3F3MN45-F1
#
_cell.length_a   1.000
_cell.length_b   1.000
_cell.length_c   1.000
_cell.angle_alpha   90.00
_cell.angle_beta   90.00
_cell.angle_gamma   90.00
#
_symmetry.space_group_name_H-M   'P 1'
#
loop_
_entity.id
_entity.type
_entity.pdbx_description
1 polymer ?
#
loop_
_entity_poly.entity_id
_entity_poly.type
_entity_poly.pdbx_seq_one_letter_code
_entity_poly.pdbx_strand_id
1 'polypeptide(L)'
;MLAQFDVNLVVLLVLLICGLLSQNAAVTIAAGILIVIKITPLNQFFPYIQAHGLNLGILILTIGVLTPIASGKLSGESILKSFISFKSLVAIAIGLLV
;
A
#
# COMPACT_ATOMS: atom_id res chain seq x y z
N MET A 1 25.85 -4.11 24.98
CA MET A 1 25.84 -5.26 24.04
C MET A 1 24.42 -5.71 23.64
N LEU A 2 23.33 -5.18 24.24
CA LEU A 2 21.94 -5.45 23.84
C LEU A 2 21.27 -4.30 23.06
N ALA A 3 21.98 -3.21 22.75
CA ALA A 3 21.41 -2.00 22.11
C ALA A 3 21.56 -1.99 20.58
N GLN A 4 22.11 -3.05 19.99
CA GLN A 4 22.17 -3.24 18.53
C GLN A 4 21.15 -4.29 18.09
N PHE A 5 19.98 -4.32 18.73
CA PHE A 5 18.81 -4.85 18.02
C PHE A 5 18.59 -3.93 16.82
N ASP A 6 18.73 -4.48 15.62
CA ASP A 6 18.43 -3.80 14.36
C ASP A 6 17.13 -3.00 14.52
N VAL A 7 17.22 -1.66 14.52
CA VAL A 7 16.07 -0.76 14.69
C VAL A 7 14.96 -1.13 13.70
N ASN A 8 15.35 -1.55 12.50
CA ASN A 8 14.46 -2.02 11.46
C ASN A 8 13.64 -3.27 11.86
N LEU A 9 14.23 -4.21 12.61
CA LEU A 9 13.49 -5.38 13.13
C LEU A 9 12.48 -4.96 14.19
N VAL A 10 12.83 -4.00 15.06
CA VAL A 10 11.89 -3.46 16.05
C VAL A 10 10.70 -2.79 15.36
N VAL A 11 10.95 -2.00 14.31
CA VAL A 11 9.88 -1.40 13.50
C VAL A 11 8.98 -2.47 12.87
N LEU A 12 9.55 -3.51 12.25
CA LEU A 12 8.77 -4.59 11.67
C LEU A 12 7.95 -5.36 12.71
N LEU A 13 8.50 -5.57 13.92
CA LEU A 13 7.79 -6.22 15.01
C LEU A 13 6.60 -5.38 15.50
N VAL A 14 6.77 -4.07 15.63
CA VAL A 14 5.67 -3.14 15.96
C VAL A 14 4.59 -3.19 14.88
N LEU A 15 4.97 -3.17 13.59
CA LEU A 15 4.01 -3.28 12.48
C LEU A 15 3.27 -4.62 12.48
N LEU A 16 3.94 -5.73 12.82
CA LEU A 16 3.30 -7.03 12.96
C LEU A 16 2.25 -7.02 14.09
N ILE A 17 2.60 -6.48 15.25
CA ILE A 17 1.67 -6.32 16.38
C ILE A 17 0.50 -5.43 15.98
N CYS A 18 0.75 -4.30 15.32
CA CYS A 18 -0.31 -3.44 14.78
C CYS A 18 -1.20 -4.17 13.78
N GLY A 19 -0.63 -5.01 12.89
CA GLY A 19 -1.39 -5.83 11.96
C GLY A 19 -2.33 -6.81 12.66
N LEU A 20 -1.85 -7.48 13.70
CA LEU A 20 -2.64 -8.40 14.53
C LEU A 20 -3.76 -7.67 15.27
N LEU A 21 -3.45 -6.54 15.91
CA LEU A 21 -4.44 -5.74 16.63
C LEU A 21 -5.50 -5.14 15.69
N SER A 22 -5.09 -4.72 14.48
CA SER A 22 -5.97 -4.22 13.44
C SER A 22 -6.77 -5.33 12.72
N GLN A 23 -6.50 -6.62 13.03
CA GLN A 23 -7.02 -7.78 12.30
C GLN A 23 -6.77 -7.69 10.78
N ASN A 24 -5.69 -7.01 10.39
CA ASN A 24 -5.33 -6.82 9.00
C ASN A 24 -4.37 -7.92 8.57
N ALA A 25 -4.92 -8.93 7.90
CA ALA A 25 -4.15 -10.06 7.41
C ALA A 25 -3.03 -9.62 6.45
N ALA A 26 -3.26 -8.62 5.59
CA ALA A 26 -2.26 -8.16 4.65
C ALA A 26 -1.03 -7.56 5.36
N VAL A 27 -1.25 -6.68 6.34
CA VAL A 27 -0.16 -6.08 7.13
C VAL A 27 0.57 -7.13 7.97
N THR A 28 -0.18 -8.03 8.61
CA THR A 28 0.38 -9.10 9.44
C THR A 28 1.27 -10.04 8.63
N ILE A 29 0.78 -10.52 7.49
CA ILE A 29 1.52 -11.43 6.61
C ILE A 29 2.73 -10.72 6.01
N ALA A 30 2.59 -9.48 5.54
CA ALA A 30 3.70 -8.72 5.00
C ALA A 30 4.81 -8.51 6.04
N ALA A 31 4.48 -8.03 7.23
CA ALA A 31 5.45 -7.82 8.30
C ALA A 31 6.11 -9.15 8.72
N GLY A 32 5.34 -10.24 8.83
CA GLY A 32 5.86 -11.56 9.18
C GLY A 32 6.86 -12.10 8.16
N ILE A 33 6.53 -12.02 6.87
CA ILE A 33 7.44 -12.45 5.79
C ILE A 33 8.72 -11.61 5.81
N LEU A 34 8.61 -10.29 5.94
CA LEU A 34 9.79 -9.40 5.98
C LEU A 34 10.69 -9.68 7.18
N ILE A 35 10.13 -10.02 8.35
CA ILE A 35 10.91 -10.43 9.53
C ILE A 35 11.66 -11.72 9.24
N VAL A 36 11.00 -12.74 8.68
CA VAL A 36 11.64 -14.02 8.32
C VAL A 36 12.79 -13.77 7.34
N ILE A 37 12.55 -13.02 6.26
CA ILE A 37 13.58 -12.70 5.26
C ILE A 37 14.74 -11.93 5.88
N LYS A 38 14.49 -11.03 6.85
CA LYS A 38 15.54 -10.24 7.48
C LYS A 38 16.41 -11.03 8.47
N ILE A 39 15.83 -12.00 9.18
CA ILE A 39 16.58 -12.89 10.10
C ILE A 39 17.38 -13.94 9.32
N THR A 40 16.95 -14.27 8.11
CA THR A 40 17.62 -15.21 7.20
C THR A 40 18.66 -14.46 6.34
N PRO A 41 19.74 -15.08 5.81
CA PRO A 41 20.67 -14.44 4.85
C PRO A 41 20.04 -14.03 3.50
N LEU A 42 18.71 -14.02 3.40
CA LEU A 42 17.93 -13.59 2.24
C LEU A 42 17.75 -12.07 2.15
N ASN A 43 18.31 -11.30 3.09
CA ASN A 43 18.32 -9.83 3.08
C ASN A 43 18.87 -9.22 1.77
N GLN A 44 19.75 -9.94 1.06
CA GLN A 44 20.26 -9.55 -0.27
C GLN A 44 19.18 -9.48 -1.36
N PHE A 45 18.02 -10.14 -1.17
CA PHE A 45 16.92 -10.15 -2.12
C PHE A 45 15.93 -8.99 -1.92
N PHE A 46 16.04 -8.20 -0.85
CA PHE A 46 15.19 -7.02 -0.65
C PHE A 46 15.09 -6.07 -1.85
N PRO A 47 16.19 -5.67 -2.54
CA PRO A 47 16.08 -4.82 -3.72
C PRO A 47 15.27 -5.48 -4.87
N TYR A 48 15.40 -6.80 -5.06
CA TYR A 48 14.63 -7.52 -6.06
C TYR A 48 13.16 -7.61 -5.70
N ILE A 49 12.85 -7.92 -4.44
CA ILE A 49 11.48 -7.96 -3.90
C ILE A 49 10.83 -6.58 -4.02
N GLN A 50 11.56 -5.52 -3.69
CA GLN A 50 11.07 -4.16 -3.80
C GLN A 50 10.81 -3.78 -5.26
N ALA A 51 11.75 -4.00 -6.18
CA ALA A 51 11.58 -3.60 -7.58
C ALA A 51 10.47 -4.41 -8.29
N HIS A 52 10.52 -5.75 -8.22
CA HIS A 52 9.59 -6.60 -8.95
C HIS A 52 8.25 -6.73 -8.22
N GLY A 53 8.27 -6.86 -6.90
CA GLY A 53 7.07 -6.95 -6.09
C GLY A 53 6.25 -5.66 -6.12
N LEU A 54 6.90 -4.49 -6.08
CA LEU A 54 6.20 -3.22 -6.20
C LEU A 54 5.62 -3.03 -7.61
N ASN A 55 6.38 -3.35 -8.67
CA ASN A 55 5.90 -3.18 -10.04
C ASN A 55 4.67 -4.07 -10.31
N LEU A 56 4.73 -5.35 -9.95
CA LEU A 56 3.59 -6.26 -10.05
C LEU A 56 2.43 -5.84 -9.14
N GLY A 57 2.74 -5.42 -7.91
CA GLY A 57 1.75 -4.94 -6.95
C GLY A 57 0.98 -3.73 -7.47
N ILE A 58 1.66 -2.70 -7.96
CA ILE A 58 1.05 -1.50 -8.54
C ILE A 58 0.25 -1.85 -9.78
N LEU A 59 0.75 -2.76 -10.64
CA LEU A 59 0.00 -3.19 -11.82
C LEU A 59 -1.34 -3.82 -11.42
N ILE A 60 -1.33 -4.76 -10.46
CA ILE A 60 -2.55 -5.40 -9.94
C ILE A 60 -3.48 -4.36 -9.29
N LEU A 61 -2.94 -3.45 -8.48
CA LEU A 61 -3.71 -2.37 -7.87
C LEU A 61 -4.34 -1.46 -8.92
N THR A 62 -3.60 -1.10 -9.97
CA THR A 62 -4.08 -0.25 -11.07
C THR A 62 -5.23 -0.94 -11.82
N ILE A 63 -5.09 -2.23 -12.13
CA ILE A 63 -6.18 -3.02 -12.71
C ILE A 63 -7.40 -3.01 -11.78
N GLY A 64 -7.21 -3.23 -10.47
CA GLY A 64 -8.29 -3.21 -9.48
C GLY A 64 -9.03 -1.87 -9.42
N VAL A 65 -8.30 -0.76 -9.42
CA VAL A 65 -8.87 0.60 -9.43
C VAL A 65 -9.59 0.93 -10.74
N LEU A 66 -9.12 0.41 -11.89
CA LEU A 66 -9.77 0.61 -13.19
C LEU A 66 -10.93 -0.37 -13.45
N THR A 67 -11.02 -1.48 -12.72
CA THR A 67 -12.09 -2.48 -12.84
C THR A 67 -13.52 -1.91 -12.74
N PRO A 68 -13.88 -1.00 -11.81
CA PRO A 68 -15.23 -0.41 -11.77
C PRO A 68 -15.59 0.39 -13.04
N ILE A 69 -14.59 0.97 -13.72
CA ILE A 69 -14.77 1.67 -14.98
C ILE A 69 -15.02 0.65 -16.10
N ALA A 70 -14.16 -0.38 -16.18
CA ALA A 70 -14.27 -1.43 -17.20
C ALA A 70 -15.55 -2.29 -17.05
N SER A 71 -16.02 -2.50 -15.82
CA SER A 71 -17.24 -3.28 -15.52
C SER A 71 -18.54 -2.48 -15.71
N GLY A 72 -18.47 -1.21 -16.13
CA GLY A 72 -19.64 -0.36 -16.35
C GLY A 72 -20.39 0.06 -15.09
N LYS A 73 -19.91 -0.34 -13.89
CA LYS A 73 -20.46 0.08 -12.59
C LYS A 73 -20.30 1.58 -12.37
N LEU A 74 -19.29 2.19 -12.99
CA LEU A 74 -19.07 3.63 -13.00
C LEU A 74 -19.42 4.17 -14.39
N SER A 75 -20.67 4.62 -14.57
CA SER A 75 -21.12 5.22 -15.83
C SER A 75 -20.29 6.46 -16.16
N GLY A 76 -19.82 6.62 -17.41
CA GLY A 76 -19.01 7.77 -17.83
C GLY A 76 -19.70 9.12 -17.55
N GLU A 77 -21.02 9.16 -17.60
CA GLU A 77 -21.84 10.31 -17.21
C GLU A 77 -21.71 10.65 -15.72
N SER A 78 -21.65 9.65 -14.84
CA SER A 78 -21.45 9.83 -13.39
C SER A 78 -20.04 10.37 -13.09
N ILE A 79 -19.04 9.96 -13.87
CA ILE A 79 -17.67 10.47 -13.75
C ILE A 79 -17.64 11.95 -14.13
N LEU A 80 -18.13 12.29 -15.33
CA LEU A 80 -18.19 13.69 -15.79
C LEU A 80 -18.99 14.60 -14.85
N LYS A 81 -20.14 14.11 -14.36
CA LYS A 81 -20.96 14.85 -13.40
C LYS A 81 -20.28 15.02 -12.05
N SER A 82 -19.46 14.05 -11.62
CA SER A 82 -18.67 14.14 -10.39
C SER A 82 -17.53 15.15 -10.52
N PHE A 83 -16.84 15.20 -11.67
CA PHE A 83 -15.81 16.20 -11.96
C PHE A 83 -16.36 17.63 -12.03
N ILE A 84 -17.57 17.81 -12.57
CA ILE A 84 -18.23 19.13 -12.65
C ILE A 84 -18.94 19.50 -11.32
N SER A 85 -19.04 18.56 -10.37
CA SER A 85 -19.68 18.86 -9.09
C SER A 85 -18.90 19.94 -8.33
N PHE A 86 -19.64 20.90 -7.78
CA PHE A 86 -19.06 21.98 -6.98
C PHE A 86 -18.16 21.46 -5.84
N LYS A 87 -18.51 20.31 -5.27
CA LYS A 87 -17.72 19.65 -4.21
C LYS A 87 -16.36 19.16 -4.72
N SER A 88 -16.30 18.64 -5.94
CA SER A 88 -15.06 18.16 -6.56
C SER A 88 -14.17 19.33 -7.00
N LEU A 89 -14.76 20.38 -7.58
CA LEU A 89 -14.05 21.61 -7.93
C LEU A 89 -13.39 22.27 -6.72
N VAL A 90 -14.12 22.37 -5.60
CA VAL A 90 -13.59 22.91 -4.34
C VAL A 90 -12.51 22.00 -3.77
N ALA A 91 -12.66 20.67 -3.83
CA ALA A 91 -11.62 19.74 -3.40
C ALA A 91 -10.33 19.88 -4.22
N ILE A 92 -10.43 20.05 -5.55
CA ILE A 92 -9.29 20.30 -6.44
C ILE A 92 -8.64 21.65 -6.11
N ALA A 93 -9.44 22.71 -5.89
CA ALA A 93 -8.93 24.04 -5.56
C ALA A 93 -8.18 24.05 -4.22
N ILE A 94 -8.70 23.36 -3.21
CA ILE A 94 -8.01 23.21 -1.91
C ILE A 94 -6.72 22.39 -2.08
N GLY A 95 -6.76 21.31 -2.87
CA GLY A 95 -5.57 20.50 -3.15
C GLY A 95 -4.47 21.24 -3.93
N LEU A 96 -4.82 22.26 -4.71
CA LEU A 96 -3.86 23.14 -5.38
C LEU A 96 -3.33 24.27 -4.47
N LEU A 97 -4.07 24.62 -3.41
CA LEU A 97 -3.73 25.70 -2.48
C LEU A 97 -2.81 25.28 -1.33
N VAL A 98 -2.67 23.98 -1.08
CA VAL A 98 -1.82 23.37 -0.03
C VAL A 98 -0.53 22.85 -0.63
#